data_AF-A0A540WGQ1-F1
#
_entry.id   AF-A0A540WGQ1-F1
#
_cell.length_a   1.000
_cell.length_b   1.000
_cell.length_c   1.000
_cell.angle_alpha   90.00
_cell.angle_beta   90.00
_cell.angle_gamma   90.00
#
_symmetry.space_group_name_H-M   'P 1'
#
loop_
_entity.id
_entity.type
_entity.pdbx_description
1 polymer ?
#
loop_
_entity_poly.entity_id
_entity_poly.type
_entity_poly.pdbx_seq_one_letter_code
_entity_poly.pdbx_strand_id
1 'polypeptide(L)'
;YMGYSRRFVYDVFYQYGQLPIGQYIRLRRLTIAAVSLRLTRQPIAAIAWQLSYDSPQTFSREFKKRFSLSPREYRCAAHWDTAKLLKKFHPDGESLPLARFFSLPEQVYYGYPMKYELRLSDLVLQSTAKT
;
A
#
# COMPACT_ATOMS: atom_id res chain seq x y z
N TYR A 1 20.91 -14.67 4.97
CA TYR A 1 20.79 -14.77 6.45
C TYR A 1 21.54 -13.58 7.05
N MET A 2 20.95 -12.84 7.99
CA MET A 2 21.48 -11.54 8.48
C MET A 2 22.59 -11.65 9.55
N GLY A 3 23.21 -12.81 9.77
CA GLY A 3 24.28 -12.98 10.79
C GLY A 3 23.83 -12.88 12.26
N TYR A 4 22.63 -12.36 12.54
CA TYR A 4 22.04 -12.23 13.86
C TYR A 4 20.96 -13.28 14.15
N SER A 5 20.74 -13.58 15.42
CA SER A 5 19.63 -14.44 15.86
C SER A 5 18.27 -13.77 15.55
N ARG A 6 17.25 -14.58 15.24
CA ARG A 6 15.90 -14.04 14.97
C ARG A 6 15.37 -13.20 16.14
N ARG A 7 15.64 -13.65 17.38
CA ARG A 7 15.19 -12.97 18.59
C ARG A 7 15.78 -11.57 18.69
N PHE A 8 17.09 -11.44 18.47
CA PHE A 8 17.77 -10.14 18.45
C PHE A 8 17.16 -9.17 17.43
N VAL A 9 16.89 -9.63 16.20
CA VAL A 9 16.26 -8.80 15.16
C VAL A 9 14.84 -8.35 15.56
N TYR A 10 14.08 -9.24 16.23
CA TYR A 10 12.73 -8.93 16.69
C TYR A 10 12.76 -7.89 17.82
N ASP A 11 13.68 -8.03 18.77
CA ASP A 11 13.84 -7.13 19.90
C ASP A 11 14.27 -5.74 19.43
N VAL A 12 15.26 -5.67 18.53
CA VAL A 12 15.70 -4.42 17.89
C VAL A 12 14.52 -3.76 17.16
N PHE A 13 13.79 -4.49 16.31
CA PHE A 13 12.64 -3.91 15.60
C PHE A 13 11.57 -3.40 16.56
N TYR A 14 11.30 -4.12 17.65
CA TYR A 14 10.31 -3.71 18.65
C TYR A 14 10.74 -2.42 19.37
N GLN A 15 12.02 -2.27 19.72
CA GLN A 15 12.53 -1.05 20.36
C GLN A 15 12.30 0.20 19.51
N TYR A 16 12.53 0.11 18.19
CA TYR A 16 12.37 1.25 17.29
C TYR A 16 10.92 1.46 16.82
N GLY A 17 10.20 0.38 16.49
CA GLY A 17 8.89 0.43 15.87
C GLY A 17 7.71 0.33 16.85
N GLN A 18 7.96 -0.01 18.11
CA GLN A 18 6.96 -0.25 19.17
C GLN A 18 5.83 -1.19 18.74
N LEU A 19 6.11 -2.08 17.79
CA LEU A 19 5.13 -2.98 17.18
C LEU A 19 5.80 -4.32 16.87
N PRO A 20 5.18 -5.46 17.18
CA PRO A 20 5.73 -6.76 16.85
C PRO A 20 5.95 -6.90 15.35
N ILE A 21 7.13 -7.36 14.92
CA ILE A 21 7.49 -7.44 13.49
C ILE A 21 6.49 -8.26 12.66
N GLY A 22 5.95 -9.34 13.21
CA GLY A 22 4.93 -10.15 12.53
C GLY A 22 3.63 -9.38 12.31
N GLN A 23 3.23 -8.55 13.26
CA GLN A 23 2.08 -7.66 13.13
C GLN A 23 2.37 -6.56 12.09
N TYR A 24 3.57 -5.99 12.10
CA TYR A 24 3.99 -4.98 11.12
C TYR A 24 3.91 -5.52 9.70
N ILE A 25 4.47 -6.70 9.46
CA ILE A 25 4.45 -7.36 8.13
C ILE A 25 3.01 -7.59 7.66
N ARG A 26 2.14 -8.11 8.52
CA ARG A 26 0.72 -8.33 8.19
C ARG A 26 0.02 -7.02 7.83
N LEU A 27 0.19 -5.97 8.63
CA LEU A 27 -0.41 -4.66 8.40
C LEU A 27 0.12 -4.00 7.11
N ARG A 28 1.42 -4.14 6.82
CA ARG A 28 2.03 -3.63 5.59
C ARG A 28 1.50 -4.36 4.36
N ARG A 29 1.37 -5.69 4.40
CA ARG A 29 0.76 -6.46 3.29
C ARG A 29 -0.67 -6.00 3.02
N LEU A 30 -1.48 -5.85 4.08
CA LEU A 30 -2.86 -5.35 3.95
C LEU A 30 -2.92 -3.91 3.40
N THR A 31 -1.98 -3.05 3.80
CA THR A 31 -1.86 -1.68 3.28
C THR A 31 -1.55 -1.67 1.79
N ILE A 32 -0.58 -2.48 1.35
CA ILE A 32 -0.24 -2.64 -0.07
C ILE A 32 -1.45 -3.16 -0.83
N ALA A 33 -2.18 -4.14 -0.27
CA ALA A 33 -3.41 -4.64 -0.87
C ALA A 33 -4.45 -3.54 -1.09
N ALA A 34 -4.69 -2.71 -0.07
CA ALA A 34 -5.65 -1.62 -0.13
C ALA A 34 -5.29 -0.60 -1.21
N VAL A 35 -4.01 -0.24 -1.31
CA VAL A 35 -3.50 0.65 -2.37
C VAL A 35 -3.67 0.01 -3.75
N SER A 36 -3.27 -1.26 -3.93
CA SER A 36 -3.42 -1.98 -5.20
C SER A 36 -4.88 -2.13 -5.63
N LEU A 37 -5.80 -2.36 -4.68
CA LEU A 37 -7.24 -2.46 -4.95
C LEU A 37 -7.83 -1.15 -5.49
N ARG A 38 -7.26 0.00 -5.09
CA ARG A 38 -7.71 1.35 -5.48
C ARG A 38 -7.07 1.85 -6.76
N LEU A 39 -5.77 1.63 -6.90
CA LEU A 39 -5.00 2.18 -7.99
C LEU A 39 -4.96 1.25 -9.21
N THR A 40 -5.34 -0.03 -9.07
CA THR A 40 -5.32 -1.00 -10.16
C THR A 40 -6.66 -1.71 -10.35
N ARG A 41 -6.85 -2.27 -11.54
CA ARG A 41 -7.99 -3.16 -11.86
C ARG A 41 -7.66 -4.64 -11.68
N GLN A 42 -6.58 -4.98 -10.98
CA GLN A 42 -6.16 -6.37 -10.80
C GLN A 42 -7.23 -7.20 -10.07
N PRO A 43 -7.43 -8.47 -10.42
CA PRO A 43 -8.39 -9.33 -9.73
C PRO A 43 -7.96 -9.54 -8.28
N ILE A 44 -8.95 -9.61 -7.37
CA ILE A 44 -8.71 -9.73 -5.92
C ILE A 44 -7.89 -10.98 -5.59
N ALA A 45 -8.12 -12.08 -6.33
CA ALA A 45 -7.35 -13.32 -6.18
C ALA A 45 -5.87 -13.13 -6.52
N ALA A 46 -5.54 -12.41 -7.60
CA ALA A 46 -4.15 -12.14 -7.97
C ALA A 46 -3.43 -11.30 -6.91
N ILE A 47 -4.10 -10.30 -6.35
CA ILE A 47 -3.56 -9.48 -5.26
C ILE A 47 -3.28 -10.35 -4.02
N ALA A 48 -4.20 -11.26 -3.68
CA ALA A 48 -4.02 -12.18 -2.56
C ALA A 48 -2.78 -13.08 -2.75
N TRP A 49 -2.58 -13.63 -3.95
CA TRP A 49 -1.42 -14.48 -4.26
C TRP A 49 -0.10 -13.70 -4.28
N GLN A 50 -0.09 -12.49 -4.85
CA GLN A 50 1.09 -11.60 -4.83
C GLN A 50 1.52 -11.27 -3.40
N LEU A 51 0.54 -11.10 -2.52
CA LEU A 51 0.77 -10.90 -1.10
C LEU A 51 0.85 -12.22 -0.32
N SER A 52 1.15 -13.33 -0.98
CA SER A 52 1.41 -14.67 -0.41
C SER A 52 0.44 -15.06 0.72
N TYR A 53 -0.86 -14.90 0.44
CA TYR A 53 -1.93 -15.54 1.20
C TYR A 53 -2.25 -16.89 0.56
N ASP A 54 -2.51 -17.90 1.40
CA ASP A 54 -2.82 -19.26 0.94
C ASP A 54 -4.13 -19.32 0.13
N SER A 55 -5.09 -18.46 0.46
CA SER A 55 -6.36 -18.37 -0.25
C SER A 55 -6.94 -16.96 -0.28
N PRO A 56 -7.69 -16.60 -1.35
CA PRO A 56 -8.42 -15.33 -1.42
C PRO A 56 -9.46 -15.14 -0.30
N GLN A 57 -10.01 -16.24 0.25
CA GLN A 57 -10.95 -16.18 1.38
C GLN A 57 -10.25 -15.73 2.67
N THR A 58 -9.07 -16.28 2.95
CA THR A 58 -8.25 -15.87 4.10
C THR A 58 -7.85 -14.41 3.99
N PHE A 59 -7.42 -13.97 2.80
CA PHE A 59 -7.16 -12.56 2.52
C PHE A 59 -8.39 -11.68 2.80
N SER A 60 -9.55 -12.05 2.28
CA SER A 60 -10.78 -11.27 2.43
C SER A 60 -11.21 -11.12 3.90
N ARG A 61 -11.05 -12.18 4.70
CA ARG A 61 -11.33 -12.15 6.14
C ARG A 61 -10.40 -11.20 6.88
N GLU A 62 -9.09 -11.30 6.66
CA GLU A 62 -8.10 -10.42 7.30
C GLU A 62 -8.26 -8.96 6.84
N PHE A 63 -8.57 -8.74 5.56
CA PHE A 63 -8.83 -7.42 5.01
C PHE A 63 -10.06 -6.78 5.65
N LYS A 64 -11.17 -7.53 5.74
CA LYS A 64 -12.40 -7.06 6.40
C LYS A 64 -12.17 -6.78 7.88
N LYS A 65 -11.38 -7.60 8.57
CA LYS A 65 -11.01 -7.37 9.98
C LYS A 65 -10.28 -6.04 10.18
N ARG A 66 -9.42 -5.65 9.25
CA ARG A 66 -8.64 -4.40 9.35
C ARG A 66 -9.41 -3.16 8.87
N PHE A 67 -10.04 -3.25 7.71
CA PHE A 67 -10.67 -2.09 7.04
C PHE A 67 -12.17 -1.99 7.27
N SER A 68 -12.78 -2.99 7.93
CA SER A 68 -14.24 -3.10 8.15
C SER A 68 -15.06 -3.32 6.88
N LEU A 69 -14.41 -3.36 5.71
CA LEU A 69 -15.02 -3.51 4.38
C LEU A 69 -14.43 -4.73 3.68
N SER A 70 -15.21 -5.40 2.84
CA SER A 70 -14.65 -6.43 1.95
C SER A 70 -13.75 -5.78 0.88
N PRO A 71 -12.80 -6.53 0.29
CA PRO A 71 -11.95 -6.01 -0.79
C PRO A 71 -12.73 -5.43 -1.98
N ARG A 72 -13.91 -6.00 -2.29
CA ARG A 72 -14.79 -5.52 -3.36
C ARG A 72 -15.48 -4.21 -2.99
N GLU A 73 -16.04 -4.12 -1.79
CA GLU A 73 -16.64 -2.88 -1.28
C GLU A 73 -15.60 -1.76 -1.18
N TYR A 74 -14.41 -2.08 -0.69
CA TYR A 74 -13.31 -1.12 -0.58
C TYR A 74 -12.90 -0.54 -1.94
N ARG A 75 -12.96 -1.35 -3.01
CA ARG A 75 -12.70 -0.88 -4.38
C ARG A 75 -13.79 0.05 -4.90
N CYS A 76 -15.06 -0.26 -4.64
CA CYS A 76 -16.19 0.51 -5.14
C CYS A 76 -16.57 1.73 -4.29
N ALA A 77 -16.01 1.88 -3.08
CA ALA A 77 -16.35 2.98 -2.19
C ALA A 77 -15.96 4.35 -2.79
N ALA A 78 -16.81 5.36 -2.64
CA ALA A 78 -16.58 6.69 -3.20
C ALA A 78 -15.39 7.42 -2.55
N HIS A 79 -15.24 7.29 -1.23
CA HIS A 79 -14.15 7.90 -0.47
C HIS A 79 -13.03 6.88 -0.20
N TRP A 80 -11.79 7.35 -0.21
CA TRP A 80 -10.64 6.56 0.17
C TRP A 80 -10.15 6.95 1.56
N ASP A 81 -10.46 6.12 2.56
CA ASP A 81 -9.94 6.28 3.92
C ASP A 81 -8.49 5.76 3.98
N THR A 82 -7.56 6.70 4.16
CA THR A 82 -6.12 6.46 4.29
C THR A 82 -5.67 6.33 5.75
N ALA A 83 -6.54 6.62 6.73
CA ALA A 83 -6.17 6.62 8.15
C ALA A 83 -5.74 5.23 8.66
N LYS A 84 -6.30 4.18 8.07
CA LYS A 84 -5.99 2.78 8.44
C LYS A 84 -4.74 2.22 7.74
N LEU A 85 -4.17 2.96 6.79
CA LEU A 85 -2.97 2.57 6.04
C LEU A 85 -1.73 2.78 6.88
N LEU A 86 -0.85 1.79 6.90
CA LEU A 86 0.40 1.87 7.65
C LEU A 86 1.51 2.44 6.76
N LYS A 87 2.12 3.57 7.15
CA LYS A 87 3.32 4.16 6.52
C LYS A 87 4.49 3.18 6.55
N LYS A 88 5.41 3.29 5.57
CA LYS A 88 6.66 2.51 5.59
C LYS A 88 7.51 3.02 6.75
N PHE A 89 8.00 2.12 7.60
CA PHE A 89 8.99 2.49 8.59
C PHE A 89 10.23 3.03 7.87
N HIS A 90 10.61 4.27 8.17
CA HIS A 90 11.79 4.93 7.64
C HIS A 90 12.67 5.34 8.82
N PRO A 91 13.80 4.66 9.08
CA PRO A 91 14.66 4.96 10.22
C PRO A 91 15.26 6.37 10.12
N ASP A 92 15.60 6.82 8.91
CA ASP A 92 16.30 8.09 8.70
C ASP A 92 15.37 9.30 8.55
N GLY A 93 14.07 9.13 8.83
CA GLY A 93 13.09 10.21 8.79
C GLY A 93 12.95 10.89 7.43
N GLU A 94 12.19 10.32 6.50
CA GLU A 94 11.82 11.02 5.26
C GLU A 94 10.94 12.25 5.53
N SER A 95 11.38 13.41 5.05
CA SER A 95 10.59 14.63 4.92
C SER A 95 9.69 14.52 3.69
N LEU A 96 8.38 14.33 3.91
CA LEU A 96 7.41 14.42 2.81
C LEU A 96 7.38 15.86 2.25
N PRO A 97 7.22 16.05 0.94
CA PRO A 97 7.06 17.38 0.37
C PRO A 97 5.81 18.06 0.96
N LEU A 98 5.88 19.38 1.15
CA LEU A 98 4.75 20.14 1.66
C LEU A 98 3.58 20.04 0.67
N ALA A 99 2.44 19.50 1.14
CA ALA A 99 1.21 19.49 0.36
C ALA A 99 0.73 20.93 0.15
N ARG A 100 0.56 21.33 -1.11
CA ARG A 100 -0.03 22.62 -1.47
C ARG A 100 -1.39 22.37 -2.09
N PHE A 101 -2.42 22.97 -1.49
CA PHE A 101 -3.76 22.95 -2.06
C PHE A 101 -3.84 23.99 -3.18
N PHE A 102 -4.34 23.57 -4.34
CA PHE A 102 -4.56 24.43 -5.48
C PHE A 102 -6.00 24.27 -5.96
N SER A 103 -6.66 25.39 -6.27
CA SER A 103 -7.93 25.39 -6.99
C SER A 103 -7.67 25.29 -8.48
N LEU A 104 -8.14 24.22 -9.10
CA LEU A 104 -8.09 24.05 -10.56
C LEU A 104 -9.29 24.78 -11.17
N PRO A 105 -9.09 25.82 -12.00
CA PRO A 105 -10.20 26.48 -12.69
C PRO A 105 -10.82 25.53 -13.72
N GLU A 106 -12.10 25.74 -14.03
CA GLU A 106 -12.77 25.02 -15.10
C GLU A 106 -12.10 25.37 -16.44
N GLN A 107 -11.51 24.38 -17.10
CA GLN A 107 -10.81 24.54 -18.38
C GLN A 107 -11.23 23.41 -19.33
N VAL A 108 -11.41 23.76 -20.60
CA VAL A 108 -11.74 22.81 -21.67
C VAL A 108 -10.43 22.27 -22.25
N TYR A 109 -10.29 20.95 -22.25
CA TYR A 109 -9.16 20.25 -22.83
C TYR A 109 -9.61 19.52 -24.10
N TYR A 110 -8.89 19.70 -25.20
CA TYR A 110 -9.11 18.96 -26.44
C TYR A 110 -8.11 17.82 -26.56
N GLY A 111 -8.56 16.64 -26.94
CA GLY A 111 -7.70 15.48 -27.11
C GLY A 111 -8.47 14.20 -27.40
N TYR A 112 -7.72 13.10 -27.54
CA TYR A 112 -8.28 11.77 -27.76
C TYR A 112 -8.20 10.94 -26.47
N PRO A 113 -9.25 10.19 -26.10
CA PRO A 113 -9.17 9.28 -24.98
C PRO A 113 -8.20 8.14 -25.30
N MET A 114 -7.05 8.13 -24.64
CA MET A 114 -6.07 7.05 -24.76
C MET A 114 -6.24 6.08 -23.58
N LYS A 115 -6.40 4.79 -23.89
CA LYS A 115 -6.38 3.73 -22.87
C LYS A 115 -4.94 3.25 -22.71
N TYR A 116 -4.37 3.46 -21.54
CA TYR A 116 -3.02 3.02 -21.20
C TYR A 116 -3.07 2.24 -19.88
N GLU A 117 -2.29 1.16 -19.80
CA GLU A 117 -2.10 0.42 -18.55
C GLU A 117 -0.82 0.92 -17.90
N LEU A 118 -0.94 1.78 -16.89
CA LEU A 118 0.17 2.10 -16.00
C LEU A 118 0.37 0.93 -15.04
N ARG A 119 1.55 0.29 -15.09
CA ARG A 119 1.95 -0.58 -13.98
C ARG A 119 2.44 0.32 -12.86
N LEU A 120 1.93 0.11 -11.64
CA LEU A 120 2.38 0.88 -10.47
C LEU A 120 3.89 0.75 -10.20
N SER A 121 4.52 -0.32 -10.70
CA SER A 121 5.99 -0.46 -10.71
C SER A 121 6.68 0.69 -11.43
N ASP A 122 6.09 1.16 -12.53
CA ASP A 122 6.75 2.08 -13.46
C ASP A 122 6.71 3.52 -12.93
N LEU A 123 5.76 3.85 -12.06
CA LEU A 123 5.63 5.17 -11.41
C LEU A 123 6.52 5.32 -10.18
N VAL A 124 6.76 4.24 -9.43
CA VAL A 124 7.52 4.30 -8.18
C VAL A 124 9.03 4.20 -8.44
N LEU A 125 9.45 3.48 -9.48
CA LEU A 125 10.87 3.27 -9.82
C LEU A 125 11.51 4.40 -10.63
N GLN A 126 10.73 5.32 -11.21
CA GLN A 126 11.28 6.49 -11.91
C GLN A 126 11.84 7.56 -10.96
N SER A 127 11.51 7.54 -9.66
CA SER A 127 12.11 8.49 -8.69
C SER A 127 13.49 8.06 -8.18
N THR A 128 13.90 6.80 -8.41
CA THR A 128 15.24 6.31 -8.06
C THR A 128 16.24 6.33 -9.22
N ALA A 129 15.88 6.93 -10.36
CA ALA A 129 16.73 7.05 -11.54
C ALA A 129 17.11 8.51 -11.82
N LYS A 130 17.69 9.19 -10.82
CA LYS A 130 18.58 10.33 -11.05
C LYS A 130 19.76 10.23 -10.09
N THR A 131 20.84 9.66 -10.59
CA THR A 131 22.21 10.01 -10.21
C THR A 131 23.01 10.05 -11.49
#